data_AF-A0A932YYC0-F1
#
_entry.id   AF-A0A932YYC0-F1
#
_cell.length_a   1.000
_cell.length_b   1.000
_cell.length_c   1.000
_cell.angle_alpha   90.00
_cell.angle_beta   90.00
_cell.angle_gamma   90.00
#
_symmetry.space_group_name_H-M   'P 1'
#
loop_
_entity.id
_entity.type
_entity.pdbx_description
1 polymer ?
#
loop_
_entity_poly.entity_id
_entity_poly.type
_entity_poly.pdbx_seq_one_letter_code
_entity_poly.pdbx_strand_id
1 'polypeptide(L)' 'GVRCQVSYVVLAILLGAISNLLDRTFLGGVTDYFALTDQFPAFNIADLLIIGGVGWWVWRTRRAATPAGT' A
#
# COMPACT_ATOMS: atom_id res chain seq x y z
N GLY A 1 17.38 -12.35 -4.07
CA GLY A 1 15.96 -12.30 -4.49
C GLY A 1 15.02 -11.73 -3.44
N VAL A 2 14.88 -12.38 -2.28
CA VAL A 2 13.82 -12.08 -1.27
C VAL A 2 14.03 -10.77 -0.50
N ARG A 3 15.28 -10.39 -0.19
CA ARG A 3 15.61 -9.14 0.51
C ARG A 3 15.14 -7.89 -0.24
N CYS A 4 15.46 -7.80 -1.54
CA CYS A 4 15.07 -6.66 -2.37
C CYS A 4 13.53 -6.48 -2.42
N GLN A 5 12.80 -7.58 -2.46
CA GLN A 5 11.32 -7.58 -2.46
C GLN A 5 10.71 -7.10 -1.13
N VAL A 6 11.32 -7.42 0.03
CA VAL A 6 10.91 -6.83 1.32
C VAL A 6 11.14 -5.32 1.29
N SER A 7 12.29 -4.89 0.74
CA SER A 7 12.60 -3.47 0.62
C SER A 7 11.57 -2.72 -0.22
N TYR A 8 11.09 -3.29 -1.33
CA TYR A 8 10.05 -2.65 -2.16
C TYR A 8 8.69 -2.53 -1.47
N VAL A 9 8.27 -3.55 -0.70
CA VAL A 9 7.03 -3.50 0.11
C VAL A 9 7.10 -2.34 1.09
N VAL A 10 8.18 -2.29 1.87
CA VAL A 10 8.36 -1.28 2.91
C VAL A 10 8.45 0.11 2.27
N LEU A 11 9.17 0.23 1.16
CA LEU A 11 9.29 1.49 0.43
C LEU A 11 7.92 1.98 -0.07
N ALA A 12 7.10 1.12 -0.68
CA ALA A 12 5.78 1.51 -1.16
C ALA A 12 4.90 2.02 -0.01
N ILE A 13 4.84 1.29 1.11
CA ILE A 13 4.04 1.68 2.27
C ILE A 13 4.54 3.00 2.85
N LEU A 14 5.85 3.17 3.00
CA LEU A 14 6.43 4.40 3.54
C LEU A 14 6.17 5.60 2.64
N LEU A 15 6.32 5.46 1.32
CA LEU A 15 6.07 6.55 0.38
C LEU A 15 4.59 6.98 0.41
N GLY A 16 3.66 6.04 0.44
CA GLY A 16 2.23 6.35 0.60
C GLY A 16 1.94 7.04 1.94
N ALA A 17 2.43 6.48 3.05
CA ALA A 17 2.23 7.05 4.38
C ALA A 17 2.80 8.46 4.51
N ILE A 18 4.01 8.69 3.99
CA ILE A 18 4.66 10.01 3.98
C ILE A 18 3.84 10.99 3.13
N SER A 19 3.41 10.62 1.93
CA SER A 19 2.58 11.49 1.08
C SER A 19 1.30 11.94 1.80
N ASN A 20 0.56 10.99 2.37
CA ASN A 20 -0.67 11.28 3.11
C ASN A 20 -0.42 12.07 4.42
N LEU A 21 0.77 11.96 5.02
CA LEU A 21 1.18 12.78 6.14
C LEU A 21 1.49 14.22 5.70
N LEU A 22 2.22 14.39 4.59
CA LEU A 22 2.54 15.70 4.03
C LEU A 22 1.26 16.48 3.70
N ASP A 23 0.31 15.84 3.03
CA ASP A 23 -1.02 16.40 2.78
C ASP A 23 -1.67 16.93 4.07
N ARG A 24 -1.71 16.11 5.13
CA ARG A 24 -2.27 16.54 6.42
C ARG A 24 -1.51 17.72 7.03
N THR A 25 -0.19 17.74 6.91
CA THR A 25 0.65 18.81 7.47
C THR A 25 0.53 20.14 6.71
N PHE A 26 0.34 20.10 5.39
CA PHE A 26 0.36 21.30 4.55
C PHE A 26 -1.02 21.77 4.07
N LEU A 27 -1.98 20.84 3.93
CA LEU A 27 -3.31 21.10 3.37
C LEU A 27 -4.44 20.94 4.41
N GLY A 28 -4.12 20.43 5.61
CA GLY A 28 -5.10 20.23 6.70
C GLY A 28 -6.00 19.00 6.51
N GLY A 29 -5.76 18.18 5.48
CA GLY A 29 -6.50 16.98 5.15
C GLY A 29 -5.76 16.14 4.11
N VAL A 30 -6.35 15.04 3.66
CA VAL A 30 -5.83 14.23 2.54
C VAL A 30 -6.57 14.60 1.26
N THR A 31 -5.85 14.73 0.15
CA THR A 31 -6.46 14.99 -1.16
C THR A 31 -6.77 13.68 -1.87
N ASP A 32 -8.05 13.31 -1.92
CA ASP A 32 -8.56 12.17 -2.67
C ASP A 32 -9.06 12.60 -4.04
N TYR A 33 -8.71 11.85 -5.09
CA TYR A 33 -9.00 12.24 -6.49
C TYR A 33 -9.47 11.10 -7.38
N PHE A 34 -9.34 9.85 -6.94
CA PHE A 34 -9.98 8.72 -7.61
C PHE A 34 -11.33 8.44 -6.97
N ALA A 35 -12.39 8.58 -7.75
CA ALA A 35 -13.73 8.14 -7.40
C ALA A 35 -14.21 7.15 -8.47
N LEU A 36 -14.32 5.87 -8.10
CA LEU A 36 -14.72 4.81 -9.04
C LEU A 36 -16.24 4.66 -9.13
N THR A 37 -16.92 4.81 -7.98
CA THR A 37 -18.38 4.79 -7.84
C THR A 37 -18.77 5.71 -6.69
N ASP A 38 -20.04 6.11 -6.62
CA ASP A 38 -20.54 6.98 -5.54
C ASP A 38 -20.58 6.28 -4.17
N GLN A 39 -20.62 4.94 -4.18
CA GLN A 39 -20.69 4.12 -2.97
C GLN A 39 -19.30 3.69 -2.45
N PHE A 40 -18.26 3.80 -3.29
CA PHE A 40 -16.91 3.48 -2.89
C PHE A 40 -16.20 4.77 -2.45
N PRO A 41 -15.55 4.80 -1.27
CA PRO A 41 -14.81 5.98 -0.82
C PRO A 41 -13.80 6.43 -1.87
N ALA A 42 -13.71 7.74 -2.08
CA ALA A 42 -12.62 8.28 -2.89
C ALA A 42 -11.27 7.92 -2.26
N PHE A 43 -10.25 7.78 -3.09
CA PHE A 43 -8.89 7.43 -2.67
C PHE A 43 -7.85 8.10 -3.55
N ASN A 44 -6.58 7.93 -3.21
CA ASN A 44 -5.47 8.48 -3.96
C ASN A 44 -4.36 7.45 -4.22
N ILE A 45 -3.27 7.88 -4.88
CA ILE A 45 -2.10 7.03 -5.13
C ILE A 45 -1.44 6.56 -3.82
N ALA A 46 -1.46 7.36 -2.76
CA ALA A 46 -0.88 6.97 -1.48
C ALA A 46 -1.61 5.75 -0.89
N ASP A 47 -2.94 5.70 -0.98
CA ASP A 47 -3.73 4.54 -0.56
C ASP A 47 -3.42 3.30 -1.41
N LEU A 48 -3.26 3.48 -2.72
CA LEU A 48 -2.87 2.39 -3.62
C LEU A 48 -1.48 1.82 -3.28
N LEU A 49 -0.51 2.67 -2.93
CA LEU A 49 0.82 2.23 -2.52
C LEU A 49 0.79 1.45 -1.20
N ILE A 50 0.00 1.93 -0.23
CA ILE A 50 -0.15 1.26 1.07
C ILE A 50 -0.86 -0.08 0.90
N ILE A 51 -2.06 -0.10 0.29
CA ILE A 51 -2.85 -1.32 0.11
C ILE A 51 -2.13 -2.30 -0.83
N GLY A 52 -1.51 -1.82 -1.90
CA GLY A 52 -0.71 -2.65 -2.81
C GLY A 52 0.49 -3.28 -2.11
N GLY A 53 1.23 -2.50 -1.31
CA GLY A 53 2.35 -3.01 -0.52
C GLY A 53 1.93 -4.06 0.51
N VAL A 54 0.87 -3.78 1.28
CA VAL A 54 0.30 -4.73 2.26
C VAL A 54 -0.23 -5.98 1.57
N GLY A 55 -0.99 -5.83 0.48
CA GLY A 55 -1.54 -6.94 -0.28
C GLY A 55 -0.45 -7.85 -0.85
N TRP A 56 0.60 -7.26 -1.43
CA TRP A 56 1.78 -8.02 -1.89
C TRP A 56 2.46 -8.74 -0.74
N TRP A 57 2.64 -8.09 0.41
CA TRP A 57 3.23 -8.68 1.61
C TRP A 57 2.43 -9.86 2.17
N VAL A 58 1.11 -9.74 2.25
CA VAL A 58 0.24 -10.82 2.69
C VAL A 58 0.32 -12.00 1.72
N TRP A 59 0.21 -11.73 0.42
CA TRP A 59 0.24 -12.76 -0.62
C TRP A 59 1.54 -13.58 -0.59
N ARG A 60 2.70 -12.91 -0.50
CA ARG A 60 4.00 -13.61 -0.40
C ARG A 60 4.12 -14.43 0.88
N THR A 61 3.61 -13.91 1.99
CA THR A 61 3.75 -14.56 3.30
C THR A 61 2.91 -15.83 3.32
N ARG A 62 1.71 -15.79 2.72
CA ARG A 62 0.87 -16.98 2.52
C ARG A 62 1.53 -18.01 1.60
N ARG A 63 2.11 -17.59 0.48
CA ARG A 63 2.81 -18.50 -0.44
C ARG A 63 4.05 -19.15 0.18
N ALA A 64 4.78 -18.41 1.01
CA ALA A 64 5.92 -18.97 1.75
C ALA A 64 5.48 -19.93 2.86
N ALA A 65 4.27 -19.75 3.39
CA ALA A 65 3.72 -20.57 4.47
C ALA A 65 3.06 -21.87 3.99
N THR A 66 2.75 -22.03 2.70
CA THR A 66 2.33 -23.33 2.14
C THR A 66 3.59 -24.17 1.86
N PRO A 67 3.92 -25.19 2.66
CA PRO A 67 5.00 -26.11 2.32
C PRO A 67 4.56 -26.92 1.09
N ALA A 68 5.45 -27.11 0.12
CA ALA A 68 5.23 -28.09 -0.94
C ALA A 68 4.95 -29.43 -0.26
N GLY A 69 3.77 -30.01 -0.52
CA GLY A 69 3.41 -31.32 -0.03
C GLY A 69 4.47 -32.35 -0.43
N THR A 70 4.85 -33.15 0.56
CA THR A 70 5.51 -34.46 0.45
C THR A 70 4.78 -35.38 -0.52
#